data_AF-A0AAU8FUR9-F1
#
_entry.id   AF-A0AAU8FUR9-F1
#
_cell.length_a   1.000
_cell.length_b   1.000
_cell.length_c   1.000
_cell.angle_alpha   90.00
_cell.angle_beta   90.00
_cell.angle_gamma   90.00
#
_symmetry.space_group_name_H-M   'P 1'
#
loop_
_entity.id
_entity.type
_entity.pdbx_description
1 polymer ?
#
loop_
_entity_poly.entity_id
_entity_poly.type
_entity_poly.pdbx_seq_one_letter_code
_entity_poly.pdbx_strand_id
1 'polypeptide(L)'
;MWQKVNWLSRSQLFIFEKKHIMILPLNIPAHPYFTDEELVAFCIANPDLNMERDENGQLHITMTSAFLVGSSNNSELIGELIIWNRKKKGGRVIESNGGFLS
;
A
#
# COMPACT_ATOMS: atom_id res chain seq x y z
N MET A 1 -29.08 -47.27 -16.02
CA MET A 1 -29.20 -46.03 -16.82
C MET A 1 -28.28 -44.99 -16.18
N TRP A 2 -27.05 -44.86 -16.68
CA TRP A 2 -26.06 -43.89 -16.20
C TRP A 2 -25.88 -42.86 -17.31
N GLN A 3 -26.17 -41.59 -17.06
CA GLN A 3 -25.94 -40.53 -18.03
C GLN A 3 -24.45 -40.19 -18.06
N LYS A 4 -23.82 -40.37 -19.24
CA LYS A 4 -22.48 -39.88 -19.54
C LYS A 4 -22.51 -38.35 -19.58
N VAL A 5 -21.78 -37.69 -18.69
CA VAL A 5 -21.52 -36.25 -18.78
C VAL A 5 -20.46 -36.03 -19.85
N ASN A 6 -20.87 -35.49 -21.00
CA ASN A 6 -19.97 -35.09 -22.08
C ASN A 6 -19.23 -33.81 -21.68
N TRP A 7 -17.93 -33.95 -21.43
CA TRP A 7 -16.97 -32.86 -21.54
C TRP A 7 -16.75 -32.60 -23.02
N LEU A 8 -17.19 -31.45 -23.54
CA LEU A 8 -16.51 -30.64 -24.57
C LEU A 8 -17.44 -29.52 -25.08
N SER A 9 -16.80 -28.36 -25.30
CA SER A 9 -17.31 -27.16 -25.96
C SER A 9 -18.12 -26.19 -25.09
N ARG A 10 -17.38 -25.31 -24.41
CA ARG A 10 -17.65 -23.88 -24.52
C ARG A 10 -16.30 -23.21 -24.66
N SER A 11 -16.07 -22.65 -25.83
CA SER A 11 -14.95 -21.80 -26.18
C SER A 11 -14.80 -20.75 -25.08
N GLN A 12 -13.82 -20.96 -24.20
CA GLN A 12 -13.41 -19.97 -23.24
C GLN A 12 -12.65 -18.93 -24.06
N LEU A 13 -13.40 -18.02 -24.69
CA LEU A 13 -12.86 -16.74 -25.11
C LEU A 13 -12.27 -16.11 -23.86
N PHE A 14 -10.96 -16.28 -23.69
CA PHE A 14 -10.15 -15.43 -22.83
C PHE A 14 -10.28 -14.02 -23.40
N ILE A 15 -11.32 -13.31 -22.95
CA ILE A 15 -11.32 -11.86 -22.99
C ILE A 15 -10.13 -11.49 -22.12
N PHE A 16 -9.04 -11.08 -22.78
CA PHE A 16 -7.97 -10.35 -22.12
C PHE A 16 -8.64 -9.12 -21.51
N GLU A 17 -8.99 -9.23 -20.22
CA GLU A 17 -9.45 -8.13 -19.42
C GLU A 17 -8.43 -7.01 -19.62
N LYS A 18 -8.89 -5.87 -20.14
CA LYS A 18 -8.06 -4.70 -20.35
C LYS A 18 -7.29 -4.50 -19.06
N LYS A 19 -5.96 -4.69 -19.08
CA LYS A 19 -5.10 -4.28 -17.98
C LYS A 19 -5.50 -2.84 -17.69
N HIS A 20 -6.14 -2.60 -16.54
CA HIS A 20 -6.49 -1.27 -16.11
C HIS A 20 -5.17 -0.53 -15.94
N ILE A 21 -4.72 0.14 -17.00
CA ILE A 21 -3.61 1.07 -16.93
C ILE A 21 -4.15 2.22 -16.10
N MET A 22 -3.93 2.15 -14.79
CA MET A 22 -4.12 3.30 -13.92
C MET A 22 -3.02 4.28 -14.29
N ILE A 23 -3.36 5.27 -15.10
CA ILE A 23 -2.52 6.44 -15.27
C ILE A 23 -2.76 7.27 -14.03
N LEU A 24 -1.82 7.24 -13.09
CA LEU A 24 -1.82 8.16 -11.96
C LEU A 24 -0.94 9.36 -12.35
N PRO A 25 -1.53 10.51 -12.71
CA PRO A 25 -0.75 11.69 -13.03
C PRO A 25 -0.05 12.20 -11.77
N LEU A 26 1.23 11.89 -11.65
CA LEU A 26 2.10 12.44 -10.61
C LEU A 26 2.55 13.84 -11.02
N ASN A 27 1.97 14.86 -10.38
CA ASN A 27 2.43 16.24 -10.53
C ASN A 27 3.65 16.46 -9.65
N ILE A 28 4.83 16.09 -10.16
CA ILE A 28 6.10 16.30 -9.45
C ILE A 28 6.52 17.75 -9.72
N PRO A 29 6.44 18.67 -8.73
CA PRO A 29 7.03 19.99 -8.90
C PRO A 29 8.52 19.82 -9.17
N ALA A 30 9.10 20.70 -10.01
CA ALA A 30 10.54 20.77 -10.20
C ALA A 30 11.19 21.37 -8.94
N HIS A 31 11.10 20.63 -7.84
CA HIS A 31 11.53 21.04 -6.52
C HIS A 31 12.59 20.04 -6.02
N PRO A 32 13.80 20.51 -5.66
CA PRO A 32 14.90 19.63 -5.29
C PRO A 32 14.63 18.85 -3.99
N TYR A 33 13.71 19.33 -3.16
CA TYR A 33 13.25 18.72 -1.92
C TYR A 33 11.86 19.24 -1.62
N PHE A 34 11.02 18.48 -0.91
CA PHE A 34 9.75 18.99 -0.36
C PHE A 34 10.01 19.52 1.04
N THR A 35 9.46 20.68 1.40
CA THR A 35 9.25 21.05 2.82
C THR A 35 8.23 20.10 3.47
N ASP A 36 8.12 20.12 4.79
CA ASP A 36 7.15 19.27 5.50
C ASP A 36 5.71 19.63 5.13
N GLU A 37 5.41 20.92 5.01
CA GLU A 37 4.08 21.40 4.60
C GLU A 37 3.74 20.97 3.18
N GLU A 38 4.72 21.02 2.27
CA GLU A 38 4.53 20.57 0.89
C GLU A 38 4.37 19.05 0.81
N LEU A 39 5.14 18.29 1.60
CA LEU A 39 5.00 16.84 1.67
C LEU A 39 3.60 16.46 2.17
N VAL A 40 3.13 17.11 3.23
CA VAL A 40 1.77 16.91 3.77
C VAL A 40 0.71 17.27 2.73
N ALA A 41 0.82 18.43 2.08
CA ALA A 41 -0.12 18.84 1.05
C ALA A 41 -0.15 17.85 -0.13
N PHE A 42 1.01 17.33 -0.51
CA PHE A 42 1.14 16.34 -1.57
C PHE A 42 0.53 14.99 -1.20
N CYS A 43 0.74 14.49 0.03
CA CYS A 43 0.09 13.29 0.56
C CYS A 43 -1.44 13.45 0.61
N ILE A 44 -1.95 14.59 1.09
CA ILE A 44 -3.39 14.87 1.13
C ILE A 44 -3.99 14.90 -0.27
N ALA A 45 -3.27 15.45 -1.26
CA ALA A 45 -3.73 15.50 -2.64
C ALA A 45 -3.74 14.13 -3.34
N ASN A 46 -2.99 13.15 -2.83
CA ASN A 46 -2.84 11.82 -3.44
C ASN A 46 -3.06 10.69 -2.39
N PRO A 47 -4.29 10.55 -1.86
CA PRO A 47 -4.56 9.64 -0.73
C PRO A 47 -4.37 8.15 -1.06
N ASP A 48 -4.37 7.79 -2.34
CA ASP A 48 -4.17 6.42 -2.80
C ASP A 48 -2.67 6.01 -2.86
N LEU A 49 -1.76 6.97 -2.62
CA LEU A 49 -0.32 6.73 -2.63
C LEU A 49 0.25 6.70 -1.21
N ASN A 50 1.03 5.66 -0.93
CA ASN A 50 1.96 5.66 0.19
C ASN A 50 3.25 6.32 -0.24
N MET A 51 3.59 7.43 0.41
CA MET A 51 4.74 8.25 0.08
C MET A 51 5.56 8.55 1.33
N GLU A 52 6.87 8.47 1.17
CA GLU A 52 7.85 8.76 2.22
C GLU A 52 8.92 9.69 1.65
N ARG A 53 9.56 10.48 2.51
CA ARG A 53 10.71 11.32 2.17
C ARG A 53 11.89 10.86 3.01
N ASP A 54 13.04 10.63 2.39
CA ASP A 54 14.26 10.32 3.15
C ASP A 54 14.96 11.58 3.68
N GLU A 55 16.06 11.37 4.42
CA GLU A 55 16.87 12.44 5.02
C GLU A 55 17.51 13.39 3.99
N ASN A 56 17.62 12.97 2.71
CA ASN A 56 18.15 13.79 1.63
C ASN A 56 17.04 14.52 0.86
N GLY A 57 15.79 14.38 1.28
CA GLY A 57 14.64 15.01 0.63
C GLY A 57 14.11 14.23 -0.58
N GLN A 58 14.61 13.02 -0.85
CA GLN A 58 14.15 12.20 -1.96
C GLN A 58 12.81 11.54 -1.60
N LEU A 59 11.83 11.66 -2.51
CA LEU A 59 10.54 10.99 -2.37
C LEU A 59 10.61 9.53 -2.82
N HIS A 60 10.05 8.66 -2.00
CA HIS A 60 9.83 7.24 -2.26
C HIS A 60 8.32 7.00 -2.34
N ILE A 61 7.86 6.40 -3.45
CA ILE A 61 6.45 6.05 -3.64
C ILE A 61 6.36 4.53 -3.56
N THR A 62 5.82 4.03 -2.45
CA THR A 62 5.73 2.60 -2.20
C THR A 62 4.42 2.08 -2.76
N MET A 63 4.51 1.34 -3.87
CA MET A 63 3.41 0.50 -4.34
C MET A 63 3.51 -0.84 -3.63
N THR A 64 2.61 -1.10 -2.68
CA THR A 64 2.63 -2.35 -1.89
C THR A 64 2.46 -3.56 -2.81
N SER A 65 3.54 -4.32 -3.06
CA SER A 65 3.49 -5.53 -3.89
C SER A 65 3.03 -6.78 -3.13
N ALA A 66 3.05 -6.73 -1.80
CA ALA A 66 2.84 -7.89 -0.93
C ALA A 66 1.40 -8.08 -0.41
N PHE A 67 0.49 -7.12 -0.70
CA PHE A 67 -0.93 -7.11 -0.29
C PHE A 67 -1.22 -7.86 1.02
N LEU A 68 -1.82 -9.05 0.91
CA LEU A 68 -2.28 -9.85 2.04
C LEU A 68 -1.15 -10.38 2.92
N VAL A 69 -0.02 -10.80 2.35
CA VAL A 69 1.10 -11.39 3.11
C VAL A 69 1.83 -10.31 3.91
N GLY A 70 2.04 -9.13 3.30
CA GLY A 70 2.58 -7.98 4.02
C GLY A 70 1.65 -7.54 5.14
N SER A 71 0.35 -7.47 4.86
CA SER A 71 -0.66 -7.09 5.84
C SER A 71 -0.77 -8.08 7.01
N SER A 72 -0.68 -9.39 6.76
CA SER A 72 -0.74 -10.40 7.82
C SER A 72 0.47 -10.30 8.74
N ASN A 73 1.67 -10.17 8.17
CA ASN A 73 2.90 -10.04 8.95
C ASN A 73 2.90 -8.76 9.81
N ASN A 74 2.45 -7.63 9.24
CA ASN A 74 2.29 -6.40 10.00
C ASN A 74 1.28 -6.55 11.14
N SER A 75 0.17 -7.26 10.91
CA SER A 75 -0.88 -7.47 11.92
C SER A 75 -0.40 -8.31 13.10
N GLU A 76 0.38 -9.37 12.85
CA GLU A 76 0.97 -10.20 13.91
C GLU A 76 1.96 -9.39 14.75
N LEU A 77 2.88 -8.68 14.10
CA LEU A 77 3.91 -7.89 14.78
C LEU A 77 3.31 -6.74 15.60
N ILE A 78 2.37 -5.99 15.03
CA ILE A 78 1.76 -4.85 15.73
C ILE A 78 0.89 -5.30 16.91
N GLY A 79 0.21 -6.46 16.77
CA GLY A 79 -0.57 -7.06 17.84
C GLY A 79 0.29 -7.34 19.08
N GLU A 80 1.42 -8.00 18.90
CA GLU A 80 2.37 -8.28 19.97
C GLU A 80 2.94 -7.01 20.60
N LEU A 81 3.33 -6.03 19.78
CA LEU A 81 3.89 -4.76 20.25
C LEU A 81 2.87 -3.96 21.08
N ILE A 82 1.60 -3.93 20.66
CA ILE A 82 0.50 -3.30 21.41
C ILE A 82 0.32 -3.98 22.78
N ILE A 83 0.28 -5.32 22.81
CA ILE A 83 0.10 -6.09 24.05
C ILE A 83 1.26 -5.82 25.01
N TRP A 84 2.49 -5.86 24.50
CA TRP A 84 3.69 -5.54 25.28
C TRP A 84 3.65 -4.11 25.84
N ASN A 85 3.34 -3.12 24.99
CA ASN A 85 3.31 -1.72 25.39
C ASN A 85 2.23 -1.44 26.45
N ARG A 86 1.07 -2.10 26.37
CA ARG A 86 0.03 -2.01 27.42
C ARG A 86 0.53 -2.49 28.79
N LYS A 87 1.36 -3.54 28.83
CA LYS A 87 1.95 -4.06 30.07
C LYS A 87 3.05 -3.15 30.62
N LYS A 88 3.86 -2.55 29.74
CA LYS A 88 5.01 -1.72 30.13
C LYS A 88 4.70 -0.22 30.27
N LYS A 89 3.57 0.24 29.74
CA LYS A 89 3.14 1.65 29.70
C LYS A 89 4.19 2.57 29.05
N GLY A 90 4.78 2.12 27.94
CA GLY A 90 5.89 2.80 27.26
C GLY A 90 5.49 3.95 26.33
N GLY A 91 4.19 4.19 26.11
CA GLY A 91 3.70 5.27 25.24
C GLY A 91 2.65 4.78 24.24
N ARG A 92 2.77 5.21 22.98
CA ARG A 92 1.87 4.83 21.88
C ARG A 92 2.60 3.94 20.86
N VAL A 93 1.86 3.00 20.29
CA VAL A 93 2.31 2.17 19.17
C VAL A 93 1.55 2.66 17.93
N ILE A 94 2.26 2.86 16.83
CA ILE A 94 1.74 3.36 15.56
C ILE A 94 2.13 2.35 14.47
N GLU A 95 1.25 2.10 13.51
CA GLU A 95 1.55 1.22 12.39
C GLU A 95 2.52 1.84 11.40
N SER A 96 3.07 1.03 10.47
CA SER A 96 4.04 1.51 9.47
C SER A 96 3.47 2.57 8.52
N ASN A 97 2.14 2.66 8.36
CA ASN A 97 1.49 3.67 7.53
C ASN A 97 1.26 5.01 8.27
N GLY A 98 1.61 5.09 9.56
CA GLY A 98 1.56 6.35 10.29
C GLY A 98 2.75 7.23 9.90
N GLY A 99 2.50 8.29 9.13
CA GLY A 99 3.55 9.24 8.74
C GLY A 99 4.20 9.93 9.94
N PHE A 100 5.53 10.08 9.89
CA PHE A 100 6.31 10.85 10.85
C PHE A 100 7.03 11.98 10.12
N LEU A 101 6.95 13.19 10.68
CA LEU A 101 7.71 14.35 10.23
C LEU A 101 8.83 14.59 11.25
N SER A 102 10.05 14.84 10.76
CA SER A 102 11.25 15.05 11.58
C SER A 102 11.96 16.34 11.20
#